data_AF-A0A7S0AXF5-F1
#
_entry.id   AF-A0A7S0AXF5-F1
#
_cell.length_a   1.000
_cell.length_b   1.000
_cell.length_c   1.000
_cell.angle_alpha   90.00
_cell.angle_beta   90.00
_cell.angle_gamma   90.00
#
_symmetry.space_group_name_H-M   'P 1'
#
loop_
_entity.id
_entity.type
_entity.pdbx_description
1 polymer ?
#
loop_
_entity_poly.entity_id
_entity_poly.type
_entity_poly.pdbx_seq_one_letter_code
_entity_poly.pdbx_strand_id
1 'polypeptide(L)'
;AQSPLYVIFLALQDVTKEMGPTTFLLGTQTLEERSKFDDYNQKDEQLANANARLALLKKGDAVLFDARTLHCGNANDAEKGSTRAMFNFSFRNPAEIGSLGYCGSMRPGYVGRLTLGDVQNALKDYEEGSSDNPFEELGV
;
A
#
# COMPACT_ATOMS: atom_id res chain seq x y z
N ALA A 1 11.95 -6.65 15.77
CA ALA A 1 11.64 -7.58 14.66
C ALA A 1 11.59 -6.78 13.37
N GLN A 2 12.03 -7.33 12.24
CA GLN A 2 11.89 -6.67 10.93
C GLN A 2 10.42 -6.72 10.47
N SER A 3 10.06 -5.87 9.51
CA SER A 3 8.74 -5.97 8.87
C SER A 3 8.70 -7.20 7.98
N PRO A 4 7.64 -8.03 8.03
CA PRO A 4 7.51 -9.15 7.10
C PRO A 4 7.12 -8.70 5.70
N LEU A 5 6.39 -7.58 5.60
CA LEU A 5 5.87 -7.03 4.36
C LEU A 5 5.85 -5.50 4.45
N TYR A 6 6.48 -4.86 3.49
CA TYR A 6 6.49 -3.42 3.33
C TYR A 6 5.42 -3.02 2.32
N VAL A 7 4.44 -2.24 2.73
CA VAL A 7 3.32 -1.81 1.86
C VAL A 7 3.54 -0.36 1.44
N ILE A 8 3.32 -0.09 0.16
CA ILE A 8 3.37 1.24 -0.43
C ILE A 8 2.00 1.63 -0.95
N PHE A 9 1.53 2.78 -0.51
CA PHE A 9 0.36 3.47 -1.03
C PHE A 9 0.82 4.70 -1.82
N LEU A 10 0.76 4.64 -3.14
CA LEU A 10 1.09 5.75 -4.06
C LEU A 10 -0.18 6.52 -4.43
N ALA A 11 -0.17 7.83 -4.21
CA ALA A 11 -1.29 8.70 -4.55
C ALA A 11 -1.32 9.02 -6.05
N LEU A 12 -2.39 8.64 -6.75
CA LEU A 12 -2.57 8.93 -8.18
C LEU A 12 -3.19 10.30 -8.46
N GLN A 13 -3.65 10.96 -7.39
CA GLN A 13 -4.21 12.30 -7.34
C GLN A 13 -3.88 12.93 -5.98
N ASP A 14 -4.04 14.23 -5.83
CA ASP A 14 -3.99 14.87 -4.51
C ASP A 14 -5.06 14.24 -3.59
N VAL A 15 -4.65 13.89 -2.37
CA VAL A 15 -5.52 13.33 -1.33
C VAL A 15 -5.70 14.40 -0.26
N THR A 16 -6.86 15.04 -0.29
CA THR A 16 -7.25 16.04 0.73
C THR A 16 -7.93 15.38 1.92
N LYS A 17 -8.28 16.17 2.94
CA LYS A 17 -8.95 15.68 4.15
C LYS A 17 -10.35 15.16 3.84
N GLU A 18 -11.06 15.83 2.93
CA GLU A 18 -12.45 15.52 2.53
C GLU A 18 -12.54 14.24 1.72
N MET A 19 -11.43 13.80 1.12
CA MET A 19 -11.36 12.57 0.32
C MET A 19 -11.22 11.29 1.15
N GLY A 20 -11.30 11.39 2.48
CA GLY A 20 -11.20 10.26 3.38
C GLY A 20 -9.79 9.64 3.45
N PRO A 21 -8.72 10.43 3.60
CA PRO A 21 -7.32 9.96 3.60
C PRO A 21 -7.11 8.81 4.59
N THR A 22 -6.10 7.99 4.39
CA THR A 22 -5.80 6.92 5.35
C THR A 22 -5.26 7.51 6.65
N THR A 23 -5.81 7.08 7.79
CA THR A 23 -5.22 7.31 9.11
C THR A 23 -4.33 6.13 9.47
N PHE A 24 -3.09 6.41 9.89
CA PHE A 24 -2.15 5.42 10.41
C PHE A 24 -1.97 5.61 11.92
N LEU A 25 -2.01 4.52 12.68
CA LEU A 25 -1.73 4.52 14.11
C LEU A 25 -0.25 4.13 14.31
N LEU A 26 0.60 5.12 14.55
CA LEU A 26 2.04 4.90 14.61
C LEU A 26 2.43 4.04 15.82
N GLY A 27 3.38 3.12 15.61
CA GLY A 27 3.89 2.23 16.67
C GLY A 27 3.10 0.93 16.86
N THR A 28 1.98 0.75 16.15
CA THR A 28 1.07 -0.39 16.32
C THR A 28 1.48 -1.67 15.59
N GLN A 29 2.61 -1.69 14.89
CA GLN A 29 3.08 -2.84 14.12
C GLN A 29 3.60 -4.02 14.96
N THR A 30 3.51 -3.95 16.30
CA THR A 30 4.01 -4.98 17.20
C THR A 30 2.92 -6.02 17.51
N LEU A 31 3.34 -7.22 17.95
CA LEU A 31 2.40 -8.25 18.38
C LEU A 31 1.60 -7.80 19.61
N GLU A 32 2.23 -7.07 20.54
CA GLU A 32 1.57 -6.54 21.73
C GLU A 32 0.43 -5.58 21.37
N GLU A 33 0.70 -4.62 20.47
CA GLU A 33 -0.31 -3.67 20.02
C GLU A 33 -1.42 -4.37 19.22
N ARG A 34 -1.09 -5.42 18.46
CA ARG A 34 -2.10 -6.24 17.80
C ARG A 34 -3.00 -6.96 18.81
N SER A 35 -2.44 -7.54 19.87
CA SER A 35 -3.22 -8.20 20.91
C SER A 35 -4.17 -7.25 21.64
N LYS A 36 -3.74 -6.00 21.88
CA LYS A 36 -4.64 -4.95 22.45
C LYS A 36 -5.81 -4.65 21.51
N PHE A 37 -5.57 -4.58 20.21
CA PHE A 37 -6.62 -4.30 19.22
C PHE A 37 -7.64 -5.45 19.08
N ASP A 38 -7.18 -6.69 19.22
CA ASP A 38 -8.02 -7.89 19.14
C ASP A 38 -8.82 -8.13 20.46
N ASP A 39 -8.45 -7.49 21.57
CA ASP A 39 -9.19 -7.52 22.84
C ASP A 39 -10.20 -6.36 22.93
N TYR A 40 -11.49 -6.68 22.88
CA TYR A 40 -12.58 -5.71 22.97
C TYR A 40 -12.54 -4.82 24.22
N ASN A 41 -11.93 -5.25 25.33
CA ASN A 41 -11.85 -4.45 26.55
C ASN A 41 -10.71 -3.41 26.51
N GLN A 42 -9.72 -3.58 25.62
CA GLN A 42 -8.55 -2.70 25.51
C GLN A 42 -8.55 -1.89 24.21
N LYS A 43 -9.24 -2.40 23.18
CA LYS A 43 -9.28 -1.80 21.84
C LYS A 43 -9.66 -0.33 21.85
N ASP A 44 -10.75 0.03 22.52
CA ASP A 44 -11.26 1.40 22.49
C ASP A 44 -10.30 2.38 23.18
N GLU A 45 -9.67 1.97 24.27
CA GLU A 45 -8.64 2.75 24.96
C GLU A 45 -7.38 2.92 24.09
N GLN A 46 -6.95 1.84 23.42
CA GLN A 46 -5.83 1.90 22.48
C GLN A 46 -6.12 2.88 21.34
N LEU A 47 -7.30 2.80 20.72
CA LEU A 47 -7.70 3.69 19.62
C LEU A 47 -7.80 5.15 20.07
N ALA A 48 -8.33 5.41 21.27
CA ALA A 48 -8.45 6.76 21.82
C ALA A 48 -7.10 7.43 22.10
N ASN A 49 -6.08 6.65 22.50
CA ASN A 49 -4.76 7.13 22.87
C ASN A 49 -3.70 6.94 21.77
N ALA A 50 -4.07 6.35 20.63
CA ALA A 50 -3.13 6.04 19.56
C ALA A 50 -2.49 7.30 18.97
N ASN A 51 -1.20 7.19 18.63
CA ASN A 51 -0.49 8.24 17.91
C ASN A 51 -0.90 8.25 16.42
N ALA A 52 -2.06 8.85 16.13
CA ALA A 52 -2.66 8.85 14.81
C ALA A 52 -2.06 9.92 13.87
N ARG A 53 -1.84 9.57 12.60
CA ARG A 53 -1.46 10.50 11.53
C ARG A 53 -2.32 10.30 10.30
N LEU A 54 -2.83 11.41 9.76
CA LEU A 54 -3.56 11.44 8.49
C LEU A 54 -2.57 11.58 7.32
N ALA A 55 -2.67 10.70 6.33
CA ALA A 55 -1.89 10.76 5.12
C ALA A 55 -2.54 11.70 4.08
N LEU A 56 -2.28 13.00 4.23
CA LEU A 56 -2.59 13.99 3.20
C LEU A 56 -1.43 14.01 2.19
N LEU A 57 -1.69 13.50 0.99
CA LEU A 57 -0.66 13.21 -0.01
C LEU A 57 -0.88 14.07 -1.25
N LYS A 58 0.19 14.55 -1.86
CA LYS A 58 0.14 15.10 -3.22
C LYS A 58 0.19 13.98 -4.24
N LYS A 59 -0.31 14.24 -5.45
CA LYS A 59 -0.15 13.31 -6.56
C LYS A 59 1.33 12.94 -6.72
N GLY A 60 1.61 11.64 -6.73
CA GLY A 60 2.96 11.09 -6.81
C GLY A 60 3.63 10.84 -5.46
N ASP A 61 3.10 11.37 -4.34
CA ASP A 61 3.59 11.03 -3.01
C ASP A 61 3.24 9.57 -2.67
N ALA A 62 4.11 8.95 -1.88
CA ALA A 62 3.94 7.59 -1.41
C ALA A 62 4.08 7.48 0.10
N VAL A 63 3.24 6.66 0.73
CA VAL A 63 3.44 6.21 2.12
C VAL A 63 3.97 4.78 2.09
N LEU A 64 5.10 4.57 2.75
CA LEU A 64 5.69 3.26 2.99
C LEU A 64 5.52 2.88 4.47
N PHE A 65 4.96 1.71 4.75
CA PHE A 65 4.70 1.27 6.13
C PHE A 65 4.82 -0.25 6.29
N ASP A 66 4.95 -0.69 7.54
CA ASP A 66 4.89 -2.12 7.92
C ASP A 66 3.44 -2.59 7.79
N ALA A 67 3.20 -3.72 7.11
CA ALA A 67 1.85 -4.23 6.87
C ALA A 67 1.03 -4.48 8.15
N ARG A 68 1.67 -4.57 9.31
CA ARG A 68 1.02 -4.77 10.61
C ARG A 68 0.57 -3.46 11.27
N THR A 69 1.03 -2.30 10.79
CA THR A 69 0.57 -1.01 11.31
C THR A 69 -0.94 -0.89 11.15
N LEU A 70 -1.65 -0.65 12.24
CA LEU A 70 -3.09 -0.41 12.22
C LEU A 70 -3.38 0.88 11.46
N HIS A 71 -4.32 0.81 10.54
CA HIS A 71 -4.73 1.93 9.71
C HIS A 71 -6.17 1.75 9.22
N CYS A 72 -6.80 2.86 8.83
CA CYS A 72 -8.13 2.83 8.24
C CYS A 72 -8.28 3.93 7.19
N GLY A 73 -9.06 3.66 6.15
CA GLY A 73 -9.58 4.72 5.28
C GLY A 73 -10.68 5.48 6.00
N ASN A 74 -10.70 6.80 5.87
CA ASN A 74 -11.77 7.64 6.41
C ASN A 74 -12.91 7.81 5.39
N ALA A 75 -14.00 8.43 5.83
CA ALA A 75 -15.14 8.78 4.98
C ALA A 75 -14.71 9.72 3.84
N ASN A 76 -15.12 9.40 2.61
CA ASN A 76 -14.89 10.25 1.46
C ASN A 76 -16.13 11.10 1.19
N ASP A 77 -16.08 12.33 1.66
CA ASP A 77 -17.14 13.32 1.57
C ASP A 77 -16.96 14.27 0.38
N ALA A 78 -15.83 14.18 -0.32
CA ALA A 78 -15.54 14.98 -1.50
C ALA A 78 -16.55 14.69 -2.63
N GLU A 79 -17.15 15.74 -3.19
CA GLU A 79 -18.09 15.67 -4.33
C GLU A 79 -19.09 14.49 -4.26
N LYS A 80 -19.71 14.27 -3.08
CA LYS A 80 -20.65 13.16 -2.83
C LYS A 80 -20.02 11.76 -2.95
N GLY A 81 -18.76 11.61 -2.54
CA GLY A 81 -18.01 10.36 -2.60
C GLY A 81 -17.37 10.11 -3.96
N SER A 82 -16.85 11.15 -4.61
CA SER A 82 -16.11 11.01 -5.87
C SER A 82 -14.86 10.11 -5.70
N THR A 83 -14.30 9.63 -6.80
CA THR A 83 -13.24 8.62 -6.74
C THR A 83 -11.94 9.16 -6.14
N ARG A 84 -11.40 8.43 -5.15
CA ARG A 84 -10.00 8.56 -4.68
C ARG A 84 -9.20 7.33 -5.15
N ALA A 85 -8.31 7.53 -6.11
CA ALA A 85 -7.46 6.48 -6.66
C ALA A 85 -6.10 6.39 -5.95
N MET A 86 -5.74 5.19 -5.49
CA MET A 86 -4.45 4.85 -4.90
C MET A 86 -3.87 3.64 -5.62
N PHE A 87 -2.58 3.66 -5.92
CA PHE A 87 -1.86 2.48 -6.40
C PHE A 87 -1.12 1.82 -5.25
N ASN A 88 -1.48 0.56 -4.98
CA ASN A 88 -0.99 -0.18 -3.82
C ASN A 88 -0.15 -1.37 -4.27
N PHE A 89 1.05 -1.49 -3.74
CA PHE A 89 1.94 -2.63 -3.95
C PHE A 89 2.77 -2.88 -2.70
N SER A 90 3.39 -4.05 -2.62
CA SER A 90 4.15 -4.43 -1.44
C SER A 90 5.39 -5.25 -1.78
N PHE A 91 6.39 -5.13 -0.91
CA PHE A 91 7.62 -5.90 -0.96
C PHE A 91 7.69 -6.83 0.24
N ARG A 92 7.73 -8.13 -0.04
CA ARG A 92 7.97 -9.13 0.99
C ARG A 92 9.42 -9.04 1.43
N ASN A 93 9.65 -9.04 2.74
CA ASN A 93 11.00 -9.15 3.26
C ASN A 93 11.59 -10.52 2.85
N PRO A 94 12.76 -10.57 2.18
CA PRO A 94 13.36 -11.82 1.73
C PRO A 94 13.67 -12.82 2.85
N ALA A 95 13.83 -12.34 4.09
CA ALA A 95 14.03 -13.19 5.26
C ALA A 95 12.75 -13.94 5.70
N GLU A 96 11.57 -13.49 5.26
CA GLU A 96 10.31 -14.16 5.58
C GLU A 96 10.09 -15.34 4.65
N ILE A 97 10.01 -16.54 5.22
CA ILE A 97 9.79 -17.80 4.50
C ILE A 97 8.38 -18.39 4.72
N GLY A 98 7.60 -17.82 5.65
CA GLY A 98 6.25 -18.30 5.95
C GLY A 98 5.21 -18.01 4.87
N SER A 99 4.04 -18.64 4.93
CA SER A 99 2.92 -18.23 4.07
C SER A 99 2.40 -16.85 4.49
N LEU A 100 2.11 -15.98 3.52
CA LEU A 100 1.42 -14.70 3.78
C LEU A 100 -0.10 -14.88 3.96
N GLY A 101 -0.63 -16.09 3.71
CA GLY A 101 -2.06 -16.37 3.80
C GLY A 101 -2.87 -15.94 2.56
N TYR A 102 -2.21 -15.40 1.53
CA TYR A 102 -2.83 -15.03 0.26
C TYR A 102 -1.82 -15.11 -0.89
N CYS A 103 -2.33 -15.26 -2.12
CA CYS A 103 -1.54 -15.18 -3.34
C CYS A 103 -1.33 -13.70 -3.74
N GLY A 104 -0.15 -13.37 -4.28
CA GLY A 104 0.09 -12.05 -4.86
C GLY A 104 -0.85 -11.77 -6.04
N SER A 105 -1.15 -10.50 -6.29
CA SER A 105 -2.02 -10.04 -7.37
C SER A 105 -1.31 -9.91 -8.73
N MET A 106 -0.01 -10.20 -8.80
CA MET A 106 0.70 -10.24 -10.07
C MET A 106 0.19 -11.38 -10.94
N ARG A 107 -0.04 -11.10 -12.23
CA ARG A 107 -0.41 -12.13 -13.22
C ARG A 107 0.63 -13.25 -13.19
N PRO A 108 0.23 -14.54 -13.29
CA PRO A 108 1.17 -15.66 -13.22
C PRO A 108 2.36 -15.55 -14.18
N GLY A 109 2.13 -15.01 -15.39
CA GLY A 109 3.19 -14.80 -16.39
C GLY A 109 4.28 -13.80 -15.98
N TYR A 110 4.03 -12.95 -14.98
CA TYR A 110 4.99 -11.96 -14.46
C TYR A 110 5.71 -12.42 -13.20
N VAL A 111 5.22 -13.46 -12.52
CA VAL A 111 5.79 -13.93 -11.26
C VAL A 111 7.20 -14.48 -11.47
N GLY A 112 8.18 -13.88 -10.80
CA GLY A 112 9.59 -14.27 -10.90
C GLY A 112 10.26 -13.94 -12.24
N ARG A 113 9.54 -13.26 -13.15
CA ARG A 113 10.04 -12.86 -14.47
C ARG A 113 10.17 -11.34 -14.62
N LEU A 114 9.29 -10.58 -13.97
CA LEU A 114 9.27 -9.13 -14.04
C LEU A 114 10.07 -8.51 -12.90
N THR A 115 11.06 -7.69 -13.24
CA THR A 115 11.81 -6.85 -12.30
C THR A 115 11.37 -5.39 -12.40
N LEU A 116 11.72 -4.57 -11.40
CA LEU A 116 11.50 -3.12 -11.49
C LEU A 116 12.28 -2.48 -12.65
N GLY A 117 13.43 -3.05 -13.01
CA GLY A 117 14.21 -2.60 -14.18
C GLY A 117 13.47 -2.85 -15.49
N ASP A 118 12.82 -4.00 -15.64
CA ASP A 118 12.01 -4.32 -16.82
C ASP A 118 10.83 -3.36 -16.96
N VAL A 119 10.16 -3.03 -15.84
CA VAL A 119 9.10 -2.01 -15.83
C VAL A 119 9.62 -0.64 -16.23
N GLN A 120 10.80 -0.23 -15.75
CA GLN A 120 11.40 1.05 -16.12
C GLN A 120 11.76 1.12 -17.61
N ASN A 121 12.30 0.04 -18.17
CA ASN A 121 12.64 -0.02 -19.60
C ASN A 121 11.38 0.03 -20.46
N ALA A 122 10.36 -0.78 -20.12
CA ALA A 122 9.07 -0.77 -20.79
C ALA A 122 8.42 0.63 -20.80
N LEU A 123 8.47 1.36 -19.68
CA LEU A 123 7.93 2.72 -19.62
C LEU A 123 8.69 3.71 -20.50
N LYS A 124 10.02 3.60 -20.60
CA LYS A 124 10.82 4.42 -21.52
C LYS A 124 10.46 4.14 -22.98
N ASP A 125 10.39 2.87 -23.36
CA ASP A 125 10.04 2.47 -24.72
C ASP A 125 8.65 2.99 -25.12
N TYR A 126 7.71 3.01 -24.18
CA TYR A 126 6.38 3.59 -24.37
C TYR A 126 6.41 5.12 -24.55
N GLU A 127 7.17 5.83 -23.71
CA GLU A 127 7.32 7.29 -23.81
C GLU A 127 8.02 7.72 -25.11
N GLU A 128 8.94 6.90 -25.61
CA GLU A 128 9.65 7.11 -26.89
C GLU A 128 8.80 6.74 -28.12
N GLY A 129 7.62 6.15 -27.92
CA GLY A 129 6.72 5.72 -29.00
C GLY A 129 7.20 4.45 -29.73
N SER A 130 8.11 3.69 -29.12
CA SER A 130 8.73 2.50 -29.70
C SER A 130 7.80 1.29 -29.73
N SER A 131 6.76 1.26 -28.88
CA SER A 131 5.75 0.21 -28.86
C SER A 131 4.41 0.70 -28.29
N ASP A 132 3.30 0.30 -28.91
CA ASP A 132 1.93 0.50 -28.38
C ASP A 132 1.67 -0.39 -27.14
N ASN A 133 2.43 -1.48 -26.98
CA ASN A 133 2.39 -2.36 -25.82
C ASN A 133 3.82 -2.70 -25.36
N PRO A 134 4.41 -1.92 -24.45
CA PRO A 134 5.79 -2.12 -24.01
C PRO A 134 5.96 -3.38 -23.14
N PHE A 135 4.88 -4.10 -22.81
CA PHE A 135 4.91 -5.33 -22.03
C PHE A 135 4.65 -6.58 -22.89
N GLU A 136 4.50 -6.47 -24.22
CA GLU A 136 4.19 -7.59 -25.11
C GLU A 136 5.26 -8.70 -25.05
N GLU A 137 6.54 -8.35 -25.00
CA GLU A 137 7.66 -9.30 -24.91
C GLU A 137 7.65 -10.13 -23.61
N LEU A 138 6.93 -9.68 -22.59
CA LEU A 138 6.76 -10.42 -21.33
C LEU A 138 5.70 -11.52 -21.45
N GLY A 139 5.01 -11.62 -22.60
CA GLY A 139 4.15 -12.73 -23.00
C GLY A 139 2.74 -12.65 -22.42
N VAL A 140 2.10 -11.47 -22.49
CA VAL A 140 0.74 -11.24 -22.00
C VAL A 140 -0.18 -10.69 -23.06
#